data_AF-A0A7L2TZS2-F1
#
_entry.id   AF-A0A7L2TZS2-F1
#
_cell.length_a   1.000
_cell.length_b   1.000
_cell.length_c   1.000
_cell.angle_alpha   90.00
_cell.angle_beta   90.00
_cell.angle_gamma   90.00
#
_symmetry.space_group_name_H-M   'P 1'
#
loop_
_entity.id
_entity.type
_entity.pdbx_description
1 polymer ?
#
loop_
_entity_poly.entity_id
_entity_poly.type
_entity_poly.pdbx_seq_one_letter_code
_entity_poly.pdbx_strand_id
1 'polypeptide(L)' 'KEEPWETTLKTTVVEVEAGEFRGHRVSLWDLLHSRYIPEENRKELLVLYQAGELTLEQVKTVVTTIVTRAAAA' A
#
# COMPACT_ATOMS: atom_id res chain seq x y z
N LYS A 1 3.91 18.75 -10.25
CA LYS A 1 5.03 17.79 -10.36
C LYS A 1 4.60 16.58 -9.56
N GLU A 2 4.65 15.38 -10.13
CA GLU A 2 4.47 14.17 -9.32
C GLU A 2 5.67 14.07 -8.37
N GLU A 3 5.42 13.72 -7.12
CA GLU A 3 6.46 13.60 -6.12
C GLU A 3 7.29 12.31 -6.36
N PRO A 4 8.60 12.30 -6.06
CA PRO A 4 9.44 11.10 -6.27
C PRO A 4 8.94 9.86 -5.52
N TRP A 5 8.37 10.07 -4.34
CA TRP A 5 7.80 9.02 -3.51
C TRP A 5 6.54 8.41 -4.15
N GLU A 6 5.74 9.21 -4.85
CA GLU A 6 4.53 8.74 -5.54
C GLU A 6 4.88 7.81 -6.70
N THR A 7 5.87 8.19 -7.51
CA THR A 7 6.39 7.34 -8.59
C THR A 7 6.90 6.02 -8.04
N THR A 8 7.66 6.07 -6.93
CA THR A 8 8.18 4.87 -6.27
C THR A 8 7.06 3.91 -5.86
N LEU A 9 5.97 4.42 -5.26
CA LEU A 9 4.81 3.60 -4.89
C LEU A 9 4.07 3.03 -6.12
N LYS A 10 3.94 3.81 -7.19
CA LYS A 10 3.31 3.36 -8.46
C LYS A 10 4.12 2.29 -9.17
N THR A 11 5.46 2.37 -9.13
CA THR A 11 6.34 1.36 -9.75
C THR A 11 6.55 0.12 -8.87
N THR A 12 6.29 0.23 -7.57
CA THR A 12 6.43 -0.89 -6.64
C THR A 12 5.23 -1.80 -6.76
N VAL A 13 5.45 -2.98 -7.34
CA VAL A 13 4.42 -3.99 -7.53
C VAL A 13 4.47 -5.00 -6.39
N VAL A 14 3.30 -5.29 -5.83
CA VAL A 14 3.13 -6.22 -4.73
C VAL A 14 2.22 -7.35 -5.19
N GLU A 15 2.62 -8.57 -4.89
CA GLU A 15 1.76 -9.74 -5.04
C GLU A 15 1.01 -9.94 -3.74
N VAL A 16 -0.31 -9.92 -3.82
CA VAL A 16 -1.18 -10.13 -2.67
C VAL A 16 -1.72 -11.56 -2.75
N GLU A 17 -1.66 -12.29 -1.65
CA GLU A 17 -2.13 -13.68 -1.59
C GLU A 17 -3.58 -13.80 -1.05
N ALA A 18 -4.25 -12.67 -0.87
CA ALA A 18 -5.54 -12.55 -0.19
C ALA A 18 -6.49 -11.56 -0.88
N GLY A 19 -7.79 -11.81 -0.73
CA GLY A 19 -8.86 -10.94 -1.24
C GLY A 19 -9.01 -10.97 -2.76
N GLU A 20 -9.57 -9.89 -3.30
CA GLU A 20 -9.78 -9.69 -4.75
C GLU A 20 -8.46 -9.61 -5.53
N PHE A 21 -7.38 -9.20 -4.86
CA PHE A 21 -6.06 -9.09 -5.45
C PHE A 21 -5.25 -10.39 -5.40
N ARG A 22 -5.85 -11.49 -4.93
CA ARG A 22 -5.16 -12.79 -4.85
C ARG A 22 -4.65 -13.22 -6.21
N GLY A 23 -3.34 -13.49 -6.32
CA GLY A 23 -2.69 -13.90 -7.56
C GLY A 23 -2.57 -12.77 -8.60
N HIS A 24 -2.87 -11.53 -8.22
CA HIS A 24 -2.69 -10.35 -9.05
C HIS A 24 -1.50 -9.54 -8.57
N ARG A 25 -0.79 -8.98 -9.55
CA ARG A 25 0.32 -8.04 -9.33
C ARG A 25 -0.25 -6.63 -9.36
N VAL A 26 -0.34 -6.01 -8.19
CA VAL A 26 -0.98 -4.70 -8.01
C VAL A 26 0.05 -3.69 -7.52
N SER A 27 0.00 -2.44 -7.98
CA SER A 27 0.93 -1.44 -7.46
C SER A 27 0.61 -1.12 -6.00
N LEU A 28 1.64 -0.79 -5.23
CA LEU A 28 1.47 -0.38 -3.84
C LEU A 28 0.59 0.87 -3.74
N TRP A 29 0.68 1.75 -4.73
CA TRP A 29 -0.21 2.90 -4.87
C TRP A 29 -1.68 2.50 -5.04
N ASP A 30 -1.99 1.55 -5.93
CA ASP A 30 -3.36 1.08 -6.16
C ASP A 30 -3.91 0.35 -4.92
N LEU A 31 -3.07 -0.39 -4.20
CA LEU A 31 -3.46 -1.01 -2.92
C LEU A 31 -3.78 0.04 -1.85
N LEU A 32 -2.96 1.10 -1.73
CA LEU A 32 -3.23 2.22 -0.83
C LEU A 32 -4.54 2.94 -1.16
N HIS A 33 -4.90 3.02 -2.44
CA HIS A 33 -6.15 3.61 -2.92
C HIS A 33 -7.30 2.61 -3.03
N SER A 34 -7.08 1.35 -2.66
CA SER A 34 -8.12 0.33 -2.69
C SER A 34 -9.10 0.47 -1.53
N ARG A 35 -10.29 -0.10 -1.68
CA ARG A 35 -11.32 -0.16 -0.63
C ARG A 35 -10.87 -0.85 0.67
N TYR A 36 -9.78 -1.62 0.63
CA TYR A 36 -9.26 -2.31 1.80
C TYR A 36 -8.54 -1.36 2.77
N ILE A 37 -8.07 -0.21 2.30
CA ILE A 37 -7.33 0.75 3.11
C ILE A 37 -8.15 2.02 3.28
N PRO A 38 -8.63 2.30 4.50
CA PRO A 38 -9.32 3.55 4.79
C PRO A 38 -8.45 4.76 4.46
N GLU A 39 -9.07 5.88 4.09
CA GLU A 39 -8.34 7.10 3.76
C GLU A 39 -7.47 7.61 4.92
N GLU A 40 -7.90 7.43 6.16
CA GLU A 40 -7.15 7.80 7.36
C GLU A 40 -5.84 7.02 7.46
N ASN A 41 -5.90 5.69 7.39
CA ASN A 41 -4.71 4.82 7.39
C ASN A 41 -3.77 5.13 6.23
N ARG A 42 -4.31 5.38 5.03
CA ARG A 42 -3.51 5.77 3.86
C ARG A 42 -2.79 7.09 4.12
N LYS A 43 -3.48 8.11 4.62
CA LYS A 43 -2.87 9.42 4.94
C LYS A 43 -1.75 9.26 5.97
N GLU A 44 -1.99 8.52 7.03
CA GLU A 44 -0.98 8.27 8.07
C GLU A 44 0.25 7.55 7.51
N LEU A 45 0.06 6.47 6.73
CA LEU A 45 1.15 5.73 6.08
C LEU A 45 1.97 6.62 5.15
N LEU A 46 1.31 7.48 4.36
CA LEU A 46 1.98 8.40 3.44
C LEU A 46 2.75 9.48 4.18
N VAL A 47 2.23 9.99 5.30
CA VAL A 47 2.93 10.97 6.14
C VAL A 47 4.18 10.35 6.75
N LEU A 48 4.08 9.15 7.31
CA LEU A 48 5.22 8.43 7.89
C LEU A 48 6.27 8.07 6.83
N TYR A 49 5.85 7.65 5.63
CA TYR A 49 6.75 7.38 4.51
C TYR A 49 7.48 8.65 4.05
N GLN A 50 6.76 9.77 3.91
CA GLN A 50 7.34 11.06 3.54
C GLN A 50 8.26 11.62 4.63
N ALA A 51 7.96 11.37 5.89
CA ALA A 51 8.83 11.73 7.02
C ALA A 51 10.09 10.86 7.10
N GLY A 52 10.17 9.75 6.34
CA GLY A 52 11.28 8.79 6.42
C GLY A 52 11.20 7.85 7.63
N GLU A 53 10.11 7.89 8.39
CA GLU A 53 9.83 7.00 9.52
C GLU A 53 9.50 5.59 9.05
N LEU A 54 8.88 5.48 7.88
CA LEU A 54 8.65 4.21 7.20
C LEU A 54 9.48 4.10 5.93
N THR A 55 10.06 2.93 5.74
CA THR A 55 10.69 2.52 4.48
C THR A 55 9.65 1.91 3.53
N LEU A 56 9.99 1.84 2.24
CA LEU A 56 9.13 1.24 1.21
C LEU A 56 8.70 -0.20 1.56
N GLU A 57 9.62 -1.01 2.08
CA GLU A 57 9.33 -2.40 2.49
C GLU A 57 8.40 -2.46 3.70
N GLN A 58 8.50 -1.52 4.64
CA GLN A 58 7.56 -1.42 5.76
C GLN A 58 6.18 -1.01 5.28
N VAL A 59 6.07 0.01 4.41
CA VAL A 59 4.79 0.41 3.82
C VAL A 59 4.16 -0.79 3.09
N LYS A 60 4.93 -1.49 2.27
CA LYS A 60 4.49 -2.71 1.57
C LYS A 60 3.98 -3.77 2.53
N THR A 61 4.69 -4.04 3.61
CA THR A 61 4.30 -5.02 4.63
C THR A 61 2.99 -4.61 5.31
N VAL A 62 2.86 -3.35 5.72
CA VAL A 62 1.66 -2.85 6.40
C VAL A 62 0.46 -2.88 5.47
N VAL A 63 0.59 -2.38 4.24
CA VAL A 63 -0.48 -2.41 3.22
C VAL A 63 -0.92 -3.85 2.95
N THR A 64 0.00 -4.76 2.69
CA THR A 64 -0.32 -6.17 2.41
C THR A 64 -1.02 -6.83 3.60
N THR A 65 -0.60 -6.50 4.82
CA THR A 65 -1.23 -6.99 6.05
C THR A 65 -2.65 -6.47 6.19
N ILE A 66 -2.88 -5.17 5.96
CA ILE A 66 -4.22 -4.57 6.03
C ILE A 66 -5.13 -5.23 5.00
N VAL A 67 -4.68 -5.34 3.74
CA VAL A 67 -5.45 -5.97 2.66
C VAL A 67 -5.77 -7.43 3.00
N THR A 68 -4.79 -8.18 3.50
CA THR A 68 -4.98 -9.59 3.89
C THR A 68 -5.99 -9.73 5.01
N ARG A 69 -5.92 -8.88 6.05
CA ARG A 69 -6.86 -8.90 7.17
C ARG A 69 -8.26 -8.49 6.74
N ALA A 70 -8.37 -7.43 5.94
CA ALA A 70 -9.65 -6.93 5.44
C ALA A 70 -10.30 -7.87 4.42
N ALA A 71 -9.52 -8.70 3.73
CA ALA A 71 -10.02 -9.76 2.87
C ALA A 71 -10.50 -11.02 3.60
N ALA A 72 -10.01 -11.24 4.83
CA ALA A 72 -10.38 -12.38 5.66
C ALA A 72 -11.55 -12.08 6.62
N ALA A 73 -12.00 -10.82 6.68
CA ALA A 73 -13.15 -10.35 7.45
C ALA A 73 -14.43 -10.38 6.60
#